data_AF-A0A5S4FGQ4-F1
#
_entry.id   AF-A0A5S4FGQ4-F1
#
_cell.length_a   1.000
_cell.length_b   1.000
_cell.length_c   1.000
_cell.angle_alpha   90.00
_cell.angle_beta   90.00
_cell.angle_gamma   90.00
#
_symmetry.space_group_name_H-M   'P 1'
#
loop_
_entity.id
_entity.type
_entity.pdbx_description
1 polymer ?
#
loop_
_entity_poly.entity_id
_entity_poly.type
_entity_poly.pdbx_seq_one_letter_code
_entity_poly.pdbx_strand_id
1 'polypeptide(L)'
;MDFGYARLRTSGQDLITQVAALKAAGVPEGLIWSDRRCTGGSREGWEDLLRHVRPHAGHRITVETLDRLGSTTYECLPLAHELTEQGIGLRTLADPLLIDTSLPGPAAETTVALLAMFARMERLYESERGAEARVREIWNGIRR
;
A
#
# COMPACT_ATOMS: atom_id res chain seq x y z
N MET A 1 3.07 -10.07 15.34
CA MET A 1 3.77 -10.95 14.36
C MET A 1 4.09 -10.13 13.13
N ASP A 2 5.13 -10.53 12.39
CA ASP A 2 5.57 -9.85 11.16
C ASP A 2 5.09 -10.65 9.95
N PHE A 3 4.43 -9.98 9.02
CA PHE A 3 3.86 -10.54 7.81
C PHE A 3 4.54 -9.86 6.62
N GLY A 4 4.82 -10.61 5.55
CA GLY A 4 5.48 -10.10 4.36
C GLY A 4 4.50 -9.95 3.21
N TYR A 5 4.66 -8.88 2.44
CA TYR A 5 3.95 -8.73 1.18
C TYR A 5 4.91 -8.35 0.05
N ALA A 6 4.84 -9.09 -1.04
CA ALA A 6 5.63 -8.86 -2.25
C ALA A 6 4.72 -8.74 -3.47
N ARG A 7 5.05 -7.83 -4.39
CA ARG A 7 4.23 -7.59 -5.58
C ARG A 7 5.05 -7.53 -6.84
N LEU A 8 4.68 -8.37 -7.80
CA LEU A 8 5.33 -8.45 -9.09
C LEU A 8 4.73 -7.45 -10.08
N ARG A 9 5.52 -6.48 -10.54
CA ARG A 9 5.09 -5.50 -11.56
C ARG A 9 5.26 -6.00 -12.99
N THR A 10 6.36 -6.69 -13.30
CA THR A 10 6.71 -7.00 -14.71
C THR A 10 7.40 -8.36 -14.92
N SER A 11 8.36 -8.76 -14.09
CA SER A 11 9.20 -9.96 -14.34
C SER A 11 9.37 -10.83 -13.10
N GLY A 12 9.20 -12.15 -13.22
CA GLY A 12 9.27 -13.11 -12.11
C GLY A 12 10.53 -13.03 -11.23
N GLN A 13 11.65 -12.54 -11.76
CA GLN A 13 12.90 -12.37 -11.02
C GLN A 13 12.79 -11.34 -9.88
N ASP A 14 11.96 -10.31 -10.05
CA ASP A 14 11.73 -9.25 -9.06
C ASP A 14 11.03 -9.81 -7.80
N LEU A 15 10.15 -10.80 -7.95
CA LEU A 15 9.47 -11.41 -6.82
C LEU A 15 10.41 -12.23 -5.94
N ILE A 16 11.36 -12.94 -6.56
CA ILE A 16 12.34 -13.76 -5.83
C ILE A 16 13.22 -12.86 -4.96
N THR A 17 13.70 -11.74 -5.50
CA THR A 17 14.51 -10.77 -4.75
C THR A 17 13.73 -10.15 -3.59
N GLN A 18 12.47 -9.77 -3.80
CA GLN A 18 11.59 -9.25 -2.75
C GLN A 18 11.41 -10.27 -1.62
N VAL A 19 11.07 -11.52 -1.96
CA VAL A 19 10.88 -12.58 -0.95
C VAL A 19 12.18 -12.84 -0.18
N ALA A 20 13.32 -12.83 -0.85
CA ALA A 20 14.62 -12.96 -0.19
C ALA A 20 14.89 -11.81 0.79
N ALA A 21 14.58 -10.57 0.41
CA ALA A 21 14.70 -9.40 1.28
C ALA A 21 13.78 -9.50 2.51
N LEU A 22 12.53 -9.93 2.33
CA LEU A 22 11.57 -10.14 3.42
C LEU A 22 12.05 -11.23 4.40
N LYS A 23 12.55 -12.35 3.88
CA LYS A 23 13.14 -13.42 4.70
C LYS A 23 14.37 -12.91 5.47
N ALA A 24 15.25 -12.15 4.81
CA ALA A 24 16.42 -11.55 5.45
C ALA A 24 16.05 -10.55 6.55
N ALA A 25 14.89 -9.87 6.42
CA ALA A 25 14.34 -8.98 7.44
C ALA A 25 13.66 -9.72 8.61
N GLY A 26 13.60 -11.05 8.58
CA GLY A 26 13.07 -11.89 9.65
C GLY A 26 11.61 -12.33 9.49
N VAL A 27 11.00 -12.10 8.32
CA VAL A 27 9.63 -12.57 8.04
C VAL A 27 9.66 -14.07 7.71
N PRO A 28 8.90 -14.93 8.43
CA PRO A 28 8.82 -16.36 8.11
C PRO A 28 8.20 -16.60 6.73
N GLU A 29 8.72 -17.59 5.99
CA GLU A 29 8.25 -17.90 4.63
C GLU A 29 6.74 -18.20 4.55
N GLY A 30 6.20 -18.90 5.55
CA GLY A 30 4.77 -19.20 5.63
C GLY A 30 3.88 -17.99 5.95
N LEU A 31 4.49 -16.83 6.22
CA LEU A 31 3.80 -15.55 6.47
C LEU A 31 4.14 -14.51 5.39
N ILE A 32 4.52 -14.95 4.19
CA ILE A 32 4.75 -14.07 3.04
C ILE A 32 3.66 -14.32 2.00
N TRP A 33 2.91 -13.28 1.69
CA TRP A 33 1.94 -13.27 0.60
C TRP A 33 2.52 -12.54 -0.59
N SER A 34 2.06 -12.93 -1.79
CA SER A 34 2.48 -12.23 -2.99
C SER A 34 1.38 -12.15 -4.02
N ASP A 35 1.41 -11.05 -4.78
CA ASP A 35 0.55 -10.86 -5.93
C ASP A 35 1.37 -10.70 -7.21
N ARG A 36 0.86 -11.29 -8.29
CA ARG A 36 1.33 -11.04 -9.64
C ARG A 36 0.41 -10.03 -10.29
N ARG A 37 0.95 -9.00 -10.96
CA ARG A 37 0.14 -8.09 -11.77
C ARG A 37 -0.49 -8.87 -12.94
N CYS A 38 -1.73 -9.32 -12.75
CA CYS A 38 -2.56 -9.94 -13.78
C CYS A 38 -3.34 -8.85 -14.54
N THR A 39 -3.59 -9.06 -15.83
CA THR A 39 -4.57 -8.27 -16.59
C THR A 39 -5.95 -8.47 -15.94
N GLY A 40 -6.40 -7.48 -15.15
CA GLY A 40 -7.63 -7.57 -14.36
C GLY A 40 -7.53 -6.95 -12.96
N GLY A 41 -6.32 -6.64 -12.48
CA GLY A 41 -6.14 -5.87 -11.23
C GLY A 41 -6.45 -6.61 -9.93
N SER A 42 -6.76 -7.91 -9.97
CA SER A 42 -7.00 -8.74 -8.79
C SER A 42 -5.76 -8.75 -7.87
N ARG A 43 -6.01 -8.65 -6.55
CA ARG A 43 -5.00 -8.65 -5.47
C ARG A 43 -5.37 -9.68 -4.40
N GLU A 44 -5.58 -10.91 -4.84
CA GLU A 44 -6.00 -12.00 -3.98
C GLU A 44 -4.99 -12.27 -2.85
N GLY A 45 -3.68 -12.12 -3.11
CA GLY A 45 -2.64 -12.26 -2.10
C GLY A 45 -2.74 -11.19 -1.01
N TRP A 46 -2.99 -9.93 -1.39
CA TRP A 46 -3.23 -8.83 -0.45
C TRP A 46 -4.49 -9.05 0.39
N GLU A 47 -5.60 -9.46 -0.24
CA GLU A 47 -6.85 -9.73 0.48
C GLU A 47 -6.71 -10.90 1.44
N ASP A 48 -6.02 -11.96 1.04
CA ASP A 48 -5.77 -13.12 1.90
C ASP A 48 -4.85 -12.77 3.07
N LEU A 49 -3.81 -11.96 2.84
CA LEU A 49 -2.98 -11.39 3.91
C LEU A 49 -3.84 -10.66 4.94
N LEU A 50 -4.74 -9.76 4.51
CA LEU A 50 -5.61 -9.01 5.42
C LEU A 50 -6.57 -9.91 6.21
N ARG A 51 -6.96 -11.08 5.68
CA ARG A 51 -7.76 -12.06 6.44
C ARG A 51 -6.96 -12.74 7.55
N HIS A 52 -5.64 -12.83 7.41
CA HIS A 52 -4.75 -13.43 8.41
C HIS A 52 -4.27 -12.40 9.45
N VAL A 53 -4.10 -11.14 9.04
CA VAL A 53 -3.70 -10.06 9.94
C VAL A 53 -4.89 -9.61 10.77
N ARG A 54 -4.90 -9.92 12.06
CA ARG A 54 -5.90 -9.40 13.01
C ARG A 54 -5.63 -7.92 13.34
N PRO A 55 -6.61 -7.02 13.18
CA PRO A 55 -6.49 -5.62 13.60
C PRO A 55 -6.15 -5.49 15.09
N HIS A 56 -5.41 -4.44 15.45
CA HIS A 56 -4.98 -4.13 16.83
C HIS A 56 -4.24 -5.24 17.59
N ALA A 57 -3.80 -6.32 16.93
CA ALA A 57 -3.07 -7.43 17.55
C ALA A 57 -1.55 -7.20 17.61
N GLY A 58 -1.08 -5.95 17.43
CA GLY A 58 0.35 -5.62 17.34
C GLY A 58 1.04 -6.31 16.16
N HIS A 59 0.30 -6.51 15.07
CA HIS A 59 0.83 -7.11 13.85
C HIS A 59 1.42 -6.03 12.94
N ARG A 60 2.40 -6.44 12.15
CA ARG A 60 3.07 -5.58 11.19
C ARG A 60 3.10 -6.26 9.83
N ILE A 61 2.91 -5.47 8.77
CA ILE A 61 3.15 -5.86 7.39
C ILE A 61 4.43 -5.19 6.93
N THR A 62 5.38 -6.00 6.48
CA THR A 62 6.66 -5.59 5.92
C THR A 62 6.63 -5.74 4.40
N VAL A 63 7.05 -4.70 3.70
CA VAL A 63 7.23 -4.67 2.24
C VAL A 63 8.66 -4.24 1.90
N GLU A 64 9.15 -4.61 0.73
CA GLU A 64 10.47 -4.14 0.26
C GLU A 64 10.48 -2.61 0.13
N THR A 65 9.55 -2.08 -0.65
CA THR A 65 9.34 -0.64 -0.88
C THR A 65 7.84 -0.31 -0.88
N LEU A 66 7.49 0.95 -0.65
CA LEU A 66 6.10 1.41 -0.56
C LEU A 66 5.34 1.18 -1.87
N ASP A 67 6.02 1.24 -3.02
CA ASP A 67 5.45 0.99 -4.34
C ASP A 67 5.06 -0.50 -4.57
N ARG A 68 5.35 -1.39 -3.61
CA ARG A 68 4.82 -2.77 -3.62
C ARG A 68 3.38 -2.83 -3.15
N LEU A 69 2.92 -1.90 -2.31
CA LEU A 69 1.50 -1.79 -1.94
C LEU A 69 0.63 -1.36 -3.14
N GLY A 70 1.15 -0.52 -4.03
CA GLY A 70 0.37 0.14 -5.08
C GLY A 70 1.23 0.50 -6.29
N SER A 71 0.63 0.47 -7.47
CA SER A 71 1.27 0.80 -8.75
C SER A 71 1.73 2.26 -8.81
N THR A 72 1.03 3.11 -8.06
CA THR A 72 1.17 4.56 -7.99
C THR A 72 1.07 5.02 -6.54
N THR A 73 1.58 6.20 -6.25
CA THR A 73 1.43 6.87 -4.94
C THR A 73 -0.03 6.97 -4.51
N TYR A 74 -0.93 7.23 -5.48
CA TYR A 74 -2.38 7.22 -5.31
C TYR A 74 -2.93 5.89 -4.77
N GLU A 75 -2.38 4.75 -5.20
CA GLU A 75 -2.77 3.44 -4.68
C GLU A 75 -2.10 3.13 -3.33
N CYS A 76 -0.86 3.57 -3.11
CA CYS A 76 -0.09 3.20 -1.92
C CYS A 76 -0.54 3.92 -0.65
N LEU A 77 -0.75 5.24 -0.72
CA LEU A 77 -0.98 6.07 0.47
C LEU A 77 -2.30 5.76 1.19
N PRO A 78 -3.44 5.58 0.48
CA PRO A 78 -4.68 5.18 1.14
C PRO A 78 -4.53 3.85 1.86
N LEU A 79 -3.90 2.85 1.21
CA LEU A 79 -3.67 1.54 1.83
C LEU A 79 -2.79 1.64 3.08
N ALA A 80 -1.68 2.39 3.01
CA ALA A 80 -0.80 2.59 4.16
C ALA A 80 -1.52 3.28 5.34
N HIS A 81 -2.39 4.25 5.02
CA HIS A 81 -3.22 4.91 6.01
C HIS A 81 -4.26 3.96 6.63
N GLU A 82 -4.99 3.19 5.82
CA GLU A 82 -5.99 2.21 6.27
C GLU A 82 -5.40 1.16 7.21
N LEU A 83 -4.21 0.64 6.89
CA LEU A 83 -3.50 -0.29 7.80
C LEU A 83 -3.27 0.34 9.16
N THR A 84 -2.83 1.60 9.17
CA THR A 84 -2.56 2.33 10.40
C THR A 84 -3.84 2.56 11.21
N GLU A 85 -4.95 2.93 10.56
CA GLU A 85 -6.25 3.07 11.21
C GLU A 85 -6.74 1.76 11.85
N GLN A 86 -6.43 0.62 11.23
CA GLN A 86 -6.69 -0.72 11.76
C GLN A 86 -5.70 -1.16 12.85
N GLY A 87 -4.76 -0.30 13.25
CA GLY A 87 -3.71 -0.63 14.21
C GLY A 87 -2.74 -1.69 13.71
N ILE A 88 -2.60 -1.83 12.38
CA ILE A 88 -1.63 -2.69 11.72
C ILE A 88 -0.42 -1.83 11.36
N GLY A 89 0.75 -2.21 11.86
CA GLY A 89 1.99 -1.52 11.54
C GLY A 89 2.40 -1.78 10.09
N LEU A 90 2.96 -0.77 9.43
CA LEU A 90 3.57 -0.87 8.11
C LEU A 90 5.06 -0.64 8.24
N ARG A 91 5.87 -1.50 7.63
CA ARG A 91 7.33 -1.36 7.56
C ARG A 91 7.84 -1.49 6.14
N THR A 92 8.74 -0.61 5.74
CA THR A 92 9.46 -0.67 4.46
C THR A 92 10.93 -1.00 4.69
N LEU A 93 11.57 -1.72 3.78
CA LEU A 93 12.97 -2.16 3.94
C LEU A 93 13.98 -1.35 3.13
N ALA A 94 13.58 -0.82 1.97
CA ALA A 94 14.50 -0.25 0.98
C ALA A 94 14.05 1.10 0.42
N ASP A 95 12.97 1.70 0.95
CA ASP A 95 12.60 3.07 0.57
C ASP A 95 13.70 4.06 0.99
N PRO A 96 13.95 5.11 0.16
CA PRO A 96 14.86 6.19 0.55
C PRO A 96 14.47 6.84 1.88
N LEU A 97 13.16 6.86 2.18
CA LEU A 97 12.62 7.22 3.48
C LEU A 97 11.97 5.98 4.09
N LEU A 98 12.65 5.37 5.06
CA LEU A 98 12.13 4.21 5.75
C LEU A 98 10.88 4.58 6.56
N ILE A 99 9.79 3.88 6.29
CA ILE A 99 8.53 3.96 7.00
C ILE A 99 8.47 2.78 7.96
N ASP A 100 8.27 3.05 9.25
CA ASP A 100 7.88 2.05 10.24
C ASP A 100 6.82 2.63 11.17
N THR A 101 5.55 2.35 10.88
CA THR A 101 4.40 2.79 11.71
C THR A 101 4.11 1.83 12.85
N SER A 102 4.88 0.74 12.98
CA SER A 102 4.71 -0.22 14.09
C SER A 102 5.46 0.19 15.36
N LEU A 103 6.41 1.12 15.24
CA LEU A 103 7.18 1.63 16.37
C LEU A 103 6.42 2.76 17.08
N PRO A 104 6.39 2.78 18.43
CA PRO A 104 5.84 3.92 19.14
C PRO A 104 6.76 5.14 19.05
N GLY A 105 6.17 6.33 18.98
CA GLY A 105 6.87 7.60 19.18
C GLY A 105 6.64 8.65 18.10
N PRO A 106 7.22 9.85 18.27
CA PRO A 106 6.89 11.02 17.46
C PRO A 106 7.16 10.86 15.95
N ALA A 107 8.18 10.07 15.59
CA ALA A 107 8.52 9.82 14.18
C ALA A 107 7.44 8.98 13.48
N ALA A 108 6.95 7.93 14.14
CA ALA A 108 5.86 7.11 13.61
C ALA A 108 4.56 7.91 13.57
N GLU A 109 4.22 8.65 14.63
CA GLU A 109 3.06 9.54 14.67
C GLU A 109 3.10 10.59 13.54
N THR A 110 4.26 11.20 13.30
CA THR A 110 4.46 12.15 12.19
C THR A 110 4.29 11.46 10.84
N THR A 111 4.85 10.26 10.68
CA THR A 111 4.73 9.49 9.44
C THR A 111 3.27 9.16 9.15
N VAL A 112 2.52 8.74 10.16
CA VAL A 112 1.07 8.48 10.07
C VAL A 112 0.30 9.74 9.69
N ALA A 113 0.61 10.88 10.32
CA ALA A 113 -0.04 12.15 10.01
C ALA A 113 0.23 12.59 8.55
N LEU A 114 1.47 12.43 8.07
CA LEU A 114 1.83 12.72 6.69
C LEU A 114 1.12 11.80 5.70
N LEU A 115 1.08 10.49 5.97
CA LEU A 115 0.34 9.52 5.15
C LEU A 115 -1.16 9.87 5.08
N ALA A 116 -1.76 10.25 6.21
CA ALA A 116 -3.15 10.69 6.27
C ALA A 116 -3.39 11.97 5.45
N MET A 117 -2.49 12.95 5.56
CA MET A 117 -2.55 14.18 4.76
C MET A 117 -2.49 13.88 3.27
N PHE A 118 -1.50 13.10 2.82
CA PHE A 118 -1.37 12.78 1.40
C PHE A 118 -2.54 11.93 0.90
N ALA A 119 -3.01 10.94 1.66
CA ALA A 119 -4.19 10.16 1.30
C ALA A 119 -5.44 11.04 1.15
N ARG A 120 -5.59 12.07 1.98
CA ARG A 120 -6.68 13.05 1.84
C ARG A 120 -6.52 13.95 0.62
N MET A 121 -5.31 14.42 0.33
CA MET A 121 -5.01 15.19 -0.87
C MET A 121 -5.35 14.40 -2.14
N GLU A 122 -4.95 13.13 -2.20
CA GLU A 122 -5.25 12.25 -3.33
C GLU A 122 -6.76 12.10 -3.56
N ARG A 123 -7.56 11.87 -2.51
CA ARG A 123 -9.03 11.82 -2.61
C ARG A 123 -9.65 13.12 -3.13
N LEU A 124 -9.11 14.27 -2.72
CA LEU A 124 -9.58 15.57 -3.20
C LEU A 124 -9.27 15.75 -4.69
N TYR A 125 -8.04 15.45 -5.12
CA TYR A 125 -7.65 15.56 -6.52
C TYR A 125 -8.43 14.61 -7.44
N GLU A 126 -8.74 13.39 -6.98
CA GLU A 126 -9.61 12.46 -7.70
C GLU A 126 -11.01 13.07 -7.93
N SER A 127 -11.59 13.67 -6.88
CA SER A 127 -12.90 14.29 -6.92
C SER A 127 -12.95 15.49 -7.87
N GLU A 128 -11.91 16.33 -7.86
CA GLU A 128 -11.78 17.48 -8.76
C GLU A 128 -11.72 17.04 -10.24
N ARG A 129 -10.87 16.07 -10.57
CA ARG A 129 -10.77 15.50 -11.93
C ARG A 129 -12.09 14.92 -12.41
N GLY A 130 -12.80 14.21 -11.52
CA GLY A 130 -14.13 13.68 -11.82
C GLY A 130 -15.17 14.78 -12.07
N ALA A 131 -15.10 15.88 -11.34
CA ALA A 131 -15.99 17.03 -11.54
C ALA A 131 -15.72 17.73 -12.89
N GLU A 132 -14.44 17.95 -13.23
CA GLU A 132 -14.04 18.52 -14.51
C GLU A 132 -14.50 17.66 -15.70
N ALA A 133 -14.36 16.34 -15.60
CA ALA A 133 -14.83 15.40 -16.62
C ALA A 133 -16.35 15.50 -16.84
N ARG A 134 -17.15 15.52 -15.75
CA ARG A 134 -18.62 15.68 -15.83
C ARG A 134 -19.03 17.00 -16.45
N VAL A 135 -18.38 18.11 -16.07
CA VAL A 135 -18.63 19.43 -16.66
C VAL A 135 -18.33 19.42 -18.16
N ARG A 136 -17.22 18.79 -18.57
CA ARG A 136 -16.85 18.66 -19.99
C ARG A 136 -17.84 17.81 -20.78
N GLU A 137 -18.36 16.73 -20.20
CA GLU A 137 -19.43 15.92 -20.81
C GLU A 137 -20.72 16.71 -20.99
N ILE A 138 -21.16 17.46 -19.98
CA ILE A 138 -22.34 18.32 -20.07
C ILE A 138 -22.17 19.35 -21.20
N TRP A 139 -21.02 20.04 -21.25
CA TRP A 139 -20.73 21.01 -22.30
C TRP A 139 -20.68 20.39 -23.71
N ASN A 140 -20.12 19.18 -23.83
CA ASN A 140 -20.09 18.45 -25.10
C ASN A 140 -21.48 17.95 -25.53
N GLY A 141 -22.35 17.63 -24.58
CA GLY A 141 -23.74 17.26 -24.82
C GLY A 141 -24.62 18.43 -25.26
N ILE A 142 -24.38 19.63 -24.72
CA ILE A 142 -25.10 20.87 -25.11
C ILE A 142 -24.70 21.36 -26.52
N ARG A 143 -23.50 20.99 -27.00
CA ARG A 143 -22.97 21.38 -28.32
C ARG A 143 -23.38 20.45 -29.47
N ARG A 144 -24.09 19.36 -29.21
CA ARG A 144 -24.65 18.45 -30.23
C ARG A 144 -26.13 18.74 -30.45
#